data_AF-A0A0U3C262-F1
#
_entry.id   AF-A0A0U3C262-F1
#
_cell.length_a   1.000
_cell.length_b   1.000
_cell.length_c   1.000
_cell.angle_alpha   90.00
_cell.angle_beta   90.00
_cell.angle_gamma   90.00
#
_symmetry.space_group_name_H-M   'P 1'
#
loop_
_entity.id
_entity.type
_entity.pdbx_description
1 polymer ?
#
loop_
_entity_poly.entity_id
_entity_poly.type
_entity_poly.pdbx_seq_one_letter_code
_entity_poly.pdbx_strand_id
1 'polypeptide(L)'
;REIILLCEKVAKEDIAVRFYEEQHGNIVWEEYGEFQHTNVHKQVAICFRTPRYRTLDVEHHVMVNIQLKRPSDGATSEPLPFELTPLDSAKRKKRKPNHWG
;
A
#
# COMPACT_ATOMS: atom_id res chain seq x y z
N ARG A 1 5.64 -2.51 -5.74
CA ARG A 1 4.95 -1.87 -6.89
C ARG A 1 4.84 -0.39 -6.59
N GLU A 2 4.82 0.49 -7.59
CA GLU A 2 4.56 1.92 -7.36
C GLU A 2 3.06 2.19 -7.42
N ILE A 3 2.58 3.09 -6.55
CA ILE A 3 1.17 3.49 -6.44
C ILE A 3 1.10 5.01 -6.27
N ILE A 4 0.09 5.63 -6.87
CA ILE A 4 -0.34 6.99 -6.56
C ILE A 4 -1.64 6.91 -5.76
N LEU A 5 -1.66 7.47 -4.56
CA LEU A 5 -2.83 7.61 -3.72
C LEU A 5 -3.25 9.07 -3.70
N LEU A 6 -4.52 9.33 -4.06
CA LEU A 6 -5.15 10.64 -3.95
C LEU A 6 -5.77 10.77 -2.56
N CYS A 7 -5.62 11.93 -1.94
CA CYS A 7 -6.05 12.16 -0.56
C CYS A 7 -6.46 13.61 -0.31
N GLU A 8 -7.05 13.85 0.85
CA GLU A 8 -7.22 15.19 1.40
C GLU A 8 -5.86 15.85 1.70
N LYS A 9 -5.89 17.11 2.14
CA LYS A 9 -4.68 17.88 2.42
C LYS A 9 -3.89 17.25 3.59
N VAL A 10 -2.63 16.90 3.34
CA VAL A 10 -1.71 16.34 4.35
C VAL A 10 -0.48 17.23 4.58
N ALA A 11 0.16 17.11 5.75
CA ALA A 11 1.49 17.65 5.99
C ALA A 11 2.54 16.66 5.46
N LYS A 12 3.52 17.12 4.67
CA LYS A 12 4.42 16.20 3.94
C LYS A 12 5.39 15.47 4.87
N GLU A 13 5.75 16.10 5.97
CA GLU A 13 6.68 15.65 6.98
C GLU A 13 6.00 14.82 8.08
N ASP A 14 4.67 14.79 8.08
CA ASP A 14 3.84 14.15 9.10
C ASP A 14 2.73 13.31 8.46
N ILE A 15 3.13 12.45 7.51
CA ILE A 15 2.22 11.52 6.85
C ILE A 15 2.92 10.21 6.52
N ALA A 16 2.22 9.10 6.74
CA ALA A 16 2.62 7.76 6.35
C ALA A 16 1.46 7.03 5.66
N VAL A 17 1.79 6.14 4.72
CA VAL A 17 0.82 5.21 4.13
C VAL A 17 0.98 3.88 4.84
N ARG A 18 0.04 3.52 5.71
CA ARG A 18 0.08 2.31 6.54
C ARG A 18 -0.67 1.19 5.85
N PHE A 19 -0.03 0.03 5.76
CA PHE A 19 -0.65 -1.24 5.40
C PHE A 19 -0.70 -2.12 6.65
N TYR A 20 -1.83 -2.79 6.87
CA TYR A 20 -1.93 -3.70 7.99
C TYR A 20 -2.90 -4.84 7.72
N GLU A 21 -2.62 -5.99 8.33
CA GLU A 21 -3.51 -7.14 8.33
C GLU A 21 -4.09 -7.31 9.73
N GLU A 22 -5.39 -7.52 9.80
CA GLU A 22 -6.11 -7.75 11.04
C GLU A 22 -6.75 -9.14 11.03
N GLN A 23 -6.57 -9.88 12.12
CA GLN A 23 -7.22 -11.15 12.35
C GLN A 23 -7.83 -11.15 13.75
N HIS A 24 -9.13 -11.43 13.84
CA HIS A 24 -9.88 -11.45 15.11
C HIS A 24 -9.70 -10.17 15.96
N GLY A 25 -9.73 -9.00 15.32
CA GLY A 25 -9.55 -7.71 16.01
C GLY A 25 -8.10 -7.36 16.35
N ASN A 26 -7.14 -8.23 16.03
CA ASN A 26 -5.73 -8.00 16.32
C ASN A 26 -4.94 -7.72 15.05
N ILE A 27 -4.15 -6.65 15.07
CA ILE A 27 -3.19 -6.36 14.01
C ILE A 27 -2.09 -7.41 14.08
N VAL A 28 -2.06 -8.31 13.09
CA VAL A 28 -1.08 -9.39 12.99
C VAL A 28 0.11 -8.99 12.12
N TRP A 29 -0.05 -7.96 11.27
CA TRP A 29 1.00 -7.37 10.44
C TRP A 29 0.79 -5.88 10.28
N GLU A 30 1.86 -5.12 10.26
CA GLU A 30 1.86 -3.71 9.92
C GLU A 30 3.16 -3.38 9.18
N GLU A 31 3.05 -2.61 8.10
CA GLU A 31 4.19 -2.02 7.40
C GLU A 31 3.80 -0.71 6.70
N TYR A 32 4.81 0.04 6.25
CA TYR A 32 4.59 1.36 5.64
C TYR A 32 5.03 1.40 4.17
N GLY A 33 4.22 2.09 3.36
CA GLY A 33 4.62 2.47 2.01
C GLY A 33 5.87 3.34 2.05
N GLU A 34 6.80 3.07 1.14
CA GLU A 34 8.09 3.75 1.07
C GLU A 34 8.02 4.94 0.11
N PHE A 35 8.31 6.12 0.63
CA PHE A 35 8.38 7.37 -0.12
C PHE A 35 9.16 8.42 0.66
N GLN A 36 9.58 9.49 -0.02
CA GLN A 36 10.17 10.69 0.56
C GLN A 36 9.16 11.85 0.52
N HIS A 37 9.39 12.89 1.32
CA HIS A 37 8.54 14.09 1.35
C HIS A 37 8.35 14.75 -0.04
N THR A 38 9.34 14.62 -0.93
CA THR A 38 9.30 15.10 -2.32
C THR A 38 8.28 14.36 -3.18
N ASN A 39 7.92 13.13 -2.81
CA ASN A 39 6.90 12.33 -3.50
C ASN A 39 5.46 12.71 -3.10
N VAL A 40 5.28 13.61 -2.13
CA VAL A 40 3.98 14.19 -1.79
C VAL A 40 3.71 15.39 -2.70
N HIS A 41 2.86 15.17 -3.69
CA HIS A 41 2.48 16.16 -4.70
C HIS A 41 1.39 17.09 -4.17
N LYS A 42 1.71 18.39 -4.06
CA LYS A 42 0.79 19.47 -3.67
C LYS A 42 -0.06 19.18 -2.42
N GLN A 43 0.46 18.36 -1.50
CA GLN A 43 -0.22 17.94 -0.26
C GLN A 43 -1.50 17.12 -0.47
N VAL A 44 -1.80 16.64 -1.67
CA VAL A 44 -3.08 15.96 -1.98
C VAL A 44 -2.90 14.65 -2.75
N ALA A 45 -1.66 14.28 -3.07
CA ALA A 45 -1.34 12.98 -3.64
C ALA A 45 0.02 12.48 -3.16
N ILE A 46 0.14 11.17 -2.99
CA ILE A 46 1.37 10.52 -2.53
C ILE A 46 1.74 9.44 -3.55
N CYS A 47 2.93 9.54 -4.14
CA CYS A 47 3.52 8.44 -4.89
C CYS A 47 4.41 7.63 -3.95
N PHE A 48 4.20 6.32 -3.85
CA PHE A 48 4.96 5.47 -2.94
C PHE A 48 5.15 4.06 -3.50
N ARG A 49 6.15 3.34 -2.97
CA ARG A 49 6.36 1.92 -3.22
C ARG A 49 5.65 1.11 -2.14
N THR A 50 4.83 0.13 -2.55
CA THR A 50 4.18 -0.82 -1.63
C THR A 50 5.22 -1.55 -0.79
N PRO A 51 4.99 -1.76 0.53
CA PRO A 51 5.89 -2.54 1.36
C PRO A 51 5.96 -4.00 0.92
N ARG A 52 6.96 -4.72 1.43
CA ARG A 52 7.00 -6.19 1.33
C ARG A 52 6.07 -6.77 2.37
N TYR A 53 5.33 -7.80 1.99
CA TYR A 53 4.61 -8.62 2.96
C TYR A 53 5.59 -9.48 3.76
N ARG A 54 5.16 -9.94 4.96
CA ARG A 54 5.99 -10.69 5.95
C ARG A 54 6.92 -11.74 5.32
N THR A 55 6.37 -12.51 4.39
CA THR A 55 7.09 -13.50 3.61
C THR A 55 6.75 -13.32 2.13
N LEU A 56 7.68 -13.71 1.26
CA LEU A 56 7.44 -13.80 -0.18
C LEU A 56 6.88 -15.16 -0.59
N ASP A 57 6.94 -16.14 0.33
CA ASP A 57 6.38 -17.48 0.15
C ASP A 57 4.89 -17.46 0.47
N VAL A 58 4.14 -16.80 -0.41
CA VAL A 58 2.69 -16.72 -0.31
C VAL A 58 2.11 -17.24 -1.61
N GLU A 59 1.38 -18.35 -1.50
CA GLU A 59 0.73 -18.98 -2.65
C GLU A 59 -0.57 -18.28 -3.05
N HIS A 60 -1.22 -17.61 -2.09
CA HIS A 60 -2.55 -17.02 -2.24
C HIS A 60 -2.52 -15.49 -2.16
N HIS A 61 -3.60 -14.87 -2.63
CA HIS A 61 -3.83 -13.44 -2.47
C HIS A 61 -4.03 -13.11 -0.99
N VAL A 62 -3.44 -12.01 -0.52
CA VAL A 62 -3.56 -11.57 0.88
C VAL A 62 -4.35 -10.28 0.93
N MET A 63 -5.45 -10.31 1.68
CA MET A 63 -6.26 -9.12 1.96
C MET A 63 -5.67 -8.39 3.16
N VAL A 64 -5.33 -7.12 2.95
CA VAL A 64 -4.87 -6.20 3.98
C VAL A 64 -5.71 -4.92 3.90
N ASN A 65 -5.52 -4.01 4.84
CA ASN A 65 -6.06 -2.67 4.77
C ASN A 65 -4.94 -1.67 4.47
N ILE A 66 -5.29 -0.58 3.78
CA ILE A 66 -4.45 0.60 3.56
C ILE A 66 -5.12 1.81 4.17
N GLN A 67 -4.36 2.66 4.85
CA GLN A 67 -4.85 3.93 5.39
C GLN A 67 -3.73 4.97 5.49
N LEU A 68 -4.11 6.24 5.58
CA LEU A 68 -3.19 7.29 5.99
C LEU A 68 -3.05 7.28 7.51
N LYS A 69 -1.84 7.57 8.01
CA LYS A 69 -1.55 7.74 9.43
C LYS A 69 -0.61 8.93 9.61
N ARG A 70 -0.91 9.81 10.57
CA ARG A 70 0.03 10.84 11.02
C ARG A 70 0.97 10.27 12.09
N PRO A 71 2.29 10.28 11.88
CA PRO A 71 3.24 9.83 12.90
C PRO A 71 3.20 10.64 14.21
N SER A 72 2.87 11.94 14.14
CA SER A 72 2.91 12.85 15.29
C SER A 72 1.90 12.52 16.40
N ASP A 73 0.67 12.14 16.04
CA ASP A 73 -0.45 11.94 16.96
C ASP A 73 -1.14 10.58 16.78
N GLY A 74 -0.71 9.80 15.80
CA GLY A 74 -1.28 8.48 15.51
C GLY A 74 -2.65 8.52 14.84
N ALA A 75 -3.18 9.70 14.49
CA ALA A 75 -4.49 9.80 13.84
C ALA A 75 -4.48 9.15 12.46
N THR A 76 -5.61 8.55 12.08
CA THR A 76 -5.72 7.74 10.86
C THR A 76 -6.90 8.17 10.01
N SER A 77 -6.82 7.94 8.69
CA SER A 77 -8.00 7.96 7.83
C SER A 77 -8.85 6.71 8.06
N GLU A 78 -10.03 6.67 7.44
CA GLU A 78 -10.76 5.41 7.24
C GLU A 78 -9.88 4.40 6.48
N PRO A 79 -9.91 3.11 6.88
CA PRO A 79 -9.20 2.06 6.16
C PRO A 79 -9.91 1.67 4.88
N LEU A 80 -9.13 1.35 3.85
CA LEU A 80 -9.62 0.78 2.59
C LEU A 80 -9.05 -0.62 2.40
N PRO A 81 -9.83 -1.58 1.84
CA PRO A 81 -9.31 -2.89 1.52
C PRO A 81 -8.25 -2.80 0.41
N PHE A 82 -7.17 -3.57 0.55
CA PHE A 82 -6.08 -3.65 -0.40
C PHE A 82 -5.64 -5.11 -0.58
N GLU A 83 -5.37 -5.51 -1.83
CA GLU A 83 -4.99 -6.89 -2.15
C GLU A 83 -3.51 -6.97 -2.53
N LEU A 84 -2.75 -7.74 -1.76
CA LEU A 84 -1.39 -8.15 -2.11
C LEU A 84 -1.45 -9.44 -2.92
N THR A 85 -0.74 -9.46 -4.04
CA THR A 85 -0.75 -10.60 -4.97
C THR A 85 0.63 -11.26 -5.01
N PRO A 86 0.70 -12.61 -5.07
CA PRO A 86 1.96 -13.34 -5.13
C PRO A 86 2.89 -12.86 -6.24
N LEU A 87 4.20 -12.87 -6.02
CA LEU A 87 5.19 -12.40 -7.00
C LEU A 87 5.08 -13.15 -8.34
N ASP A 88 4.80 -14.45 -8.32
CA ASP A 88 4.72 -15.25 -9.54
C ASP A 88 3.43 -15.04 -10.32
N SER A 89 2.33 -14.69 -9.63
CA SER A 89 1.08 -14.27 -10.27
C SER A 89 1.29 -12.99 -11.09
N ALA A 90 2.14 -12.08 -10.61
CA ALA A 90 2.49 -10.84 -11.31
C ALA A 90 3.27 -11.10 -12.60
N LYS A 91 4.17 -12.10 -12.61
CA LYS A 91 4.93 -12.50 -13.80
C LYS A 91 4.03 -13.13 -14.88
N ARG A 92 3.04 -13.95 -14.49
CA ARG A 92 2.09 -14.56 -15.45
C ARG A 92 1.20 -13.51 -16.14
N LYS A 93 0.74 -12.47 -15.44
CA LYS A 93 -0.04 -11.37 -16.06
C LYS A 93 0.76 -10.57 -17.11
N LYS A 94 2.07 -10.40 -16.93
CA LYS A 94 2.94 -9.69 -17.90
C LYS A 94 3.21 -10.48 -19.19
N ARG A 95 2.94 -11.79 -19.21
CA ARG A 95 3.22 -12.70 -20.35
C ARG A 95 2.00 -12.96 -21.25
N LYS A 96 0.98 -12.10 -21.26
CA LYS A 96 -0.03 -12.11 -22.33
C LYS A 96 0.36 -11.07 -23.37
N PRO A 97 1.01 -11.43 -24.49
CA PRO A 97 1.06 -10.54 -25.65
C PRO A 97 -0.35 -10.44 -26.21
N ASN A 98 -0.77 -9.22 -26.51
CA ASN A 98 -2.01 -8.91 -27.18
C ASN A 98 -2.09 -9.70 -28.49
N HIS A 99 -2.91 -10.76 -28.55
CA HIS A 99 -3.40 -11.30 -29.81
C HIS A 99 -4.65 -10.51 -30.18
N TRP A 100 -4.48 -9.52 -31.04
CA TRP A 100 -5.57 -9.05 -31.91
C TRP A 100 -5.22 -9.59 -33.29
N GLY A 101 -6.05 -10.52 -33.77
CA GLY A 101 -6.12 -10.89 -35.18
C GLY A 101 -7.02 -9.91 -35.94
#